data_AF-A0A820I0Y7-F1
#
_entry.id   AF-A0A820I0Y7-F1
#
_cell.length_a   1.000
_cell.length_b   1.000
_cell.length_c   1.000
_cell.angle_alpha   90.00
_cell.angle_beta   90.00
_cell.angle_gamma   90.00
#
_symmetry.space_group_name_H-M   'P 1'
#
loop_
_entity.id
_entity.type
_entity.pdbx_description
1 polymer ?
#
loop_
_entity_poly.entity_id
_entity_poly.type
_entity_poly.pdbx_seq_one_letter_code
_entity_poly.pdbx_strand_id
1 'polypeptide(L)'
;MILESGDWLIGGDLEVLERIRWNDGLDQFRLTPNELRQRFRDIKADAVFAFQLRNPIHNGHSLLMQTTRQLLIDGGFQNPVLLLHPLGMHQGSVR
;
A
#
# COMPACT_ATOMS: atom_id res chain seq x y z
N MET A 1 6.26 21.84 2.40
CA MET A 1 5.77 21.31 3.70
C MET A 1 4.82 22.34 4.32
N ILE A 2 4.02 22.02 5.37
CA ILE A 2 2.86 22.87 5.79
C ILE A 2 3.22 24.34 6.01
N LEU A 3 4.30 24.63 6.74
CA LEU A 3 4.71 26.02 7.06
C LEU A 3 5.28 26.79 5.86
N GLU A 4 5.61 26.10 4.77
CA GLU A 4 6.11 26.71 3.51
C GLU A 4 4.97 26.93 2.51
N SER A 5 3.75 26.48 2.83
CA SER A 5 2.58 26.62 1.97
C SER A 5 1.98 28.02 2.14
N GLY A 6 1.27 28.51 1.12
CA GLY A 6 0.58 29.80 1.21
C GLY A 6 -0.60 29.77 2.19
N ASP A 7 -1.14 30.95 2.49
CA ASP A 7 -2.20 31.14 3.49
C ASP A 7 -3.58 30.60 3.07
N TRP A 8 -3.75 30.19 1.80
CA TRP A 8 -5.03 29.82 1.22
C TRP A 8 -5.07 28.36 0.77
N LEU A 9 -6.24 27.73 0.94
CA LEU A 9 -6.55 26.41 0.41
C LEU A 9 -7.51 26.56 -0.77
N ILE A 10 -7.33 25.70 -1.79
CA ILE A 10 -8.22 25.62 -2.96
C ILE A 10 -8.86 24.23 -2.96
N GLY A 11 -10.18 24.21 -3.06
CA GLY A 11 -10.97 22.98 -3.17
C GLY A 11 -11.92 23.06 -4.36
N GLY A 12 -12.22 21.91 -4.97
CA GLY A 12 -13.09 21.78 -6.13
C GLY A 12 -13.02 20.37 -6.70
N ASP A 13 -13.77 20.14 -7.77
CA ASP A 13 -13.70 18.89 -8.51
C ASP A 13 -12.34 18.76 -9.19
N LEU A 14 -11.73 17.58 -9.08
CA LEU A 14 -10.44 17.27 -9.69
C LEU A 14 -10.63 16.14 -10.68
N GLU A 15 -10.37 16.43 -11.95
CA GLU A 15 -10.24 15.44 -13.01
C GLU A 15 -8.76 15.19 -13.29
N VAL A 16 -8.32 13.95 -13.11
CA VAL A 16 -6.95 13.53 -13.43
C VAL A 16 -6.95 12.95 -14.84
N LEU A 17 -6.28 13.62 -15.77
CA LEU A 17 -6.32 13.29 -17.20
C LEU A 17 -5.59 11.99 -17.53
N GLU A 18 -4.39 11.81 -16.98
CA GLU A 18 -3.54 10.66 -17.26
C GLU A 18 -3.18 9.91 -15.99
N ARG A 19 -2.94 8.61 -16.14
CA ARG A 19 -2.45 7.80 -15.03
C ARG A 19 -1.05 8.26 -14.63
N ILE A 20 -0.90 8.59 -13.35
CA ILE A 20 0.38 8.95 -12.75
C ILE A 20 1.36 7.76 -12.87
N ARG A 21 2.55 8.04 -13.42
CA ARG A 21 3.69 7.13 -13.51
C ARG A 21 4.95 7.88 -13.08
N TRP A 22 5.83 7.22 -12.35
CA TRP A 22 7.08 7.83 -11.87
C TRP A 22 8.28 7.43 -12.72
N ASN A 23 8.16 6.36 -13.51
CA ASN A 23 9.19 5.83 -14.41
C ASN A 23 10.54 5.56 -13.70
N ASP A 24 10.49 5.20 -12.41
CA ASP A 24 11.65 4.92 -11.55
C ASP A 24 11.95 3.41 -11.43
N GLY A 25 11.32 2.59 -12.30
CA GLY A 25 11.43 1.14 -12.26
C GLY A 25 10.62 0.47 -11.15
N LEU A 26 9.75 1.21 -10.44
CA LEU A 26 8.90 0.68 -9.36
C LEU A 26 7.39 0.80 -9.64
N ASP A 27 6.99 1.36 -10.79
CA ASP A 27 5.57 1.58 -11.12
C ASP A 27 4.73 0.30 -11.15
N GLN A 28 5.34 -0.85 -11.44
CA GLN A 28 4.70 -2.16 -11.39
C GLN A 28 4.20 -2.55 -9.99
N PHE A 29 4.73 -1.94 -8.93
CA PHE A 29 4.28 -2.15 -7.55
C PHE A 29 3.22 -1.12 -7.13
N ARG A 30 3.00 -0.05 -7.90
CA ARG A 30 2.04 1.02 -7.62
C ARG A 30 0.66 0.67 -8.17
N LEU A 31 0.07 -0.38 -7.59
CA LEU A 31 -1.27 -0.84 -7.92
C LEU A 31 -2.33 0.09 -7.33
N THR A 32 -3.33 0.42 -8.12
CA THR A 32 -4.54 1.10 -7.66
C THR A 32 -5.35 0.18 -6.74
N PRO A 33 -6.26 0.71 -5.91
CA PRO A 33 -7.17 -0.11 -5.12
C PRO A 33 -7.97 -1.12 -5.94
N ASN A 34 -8.35 -0.80 -7.18
CA ASN A 34 -9.07 -1.71 -8.07
C ASN A 34 -8.19 -2.85 -8.58
N GLU A 35 -6.93 -2.56 -8.94
CA GLU A 35 -5.96 -3.59 -9.34
C GLU A 35 -5.59 -4.51 -8.18
N LEU A 36 -5.44 -3.96 -6.96
CA LEU A 36 -5.23 -4.78 -5.76
C LEU A 36 -6.41 -5.73 -5.52
N ARG A 37 -7.65 -5.22 -5.58
CA ARG A 37 -8.86 -6.06 -5.46
C ARG A 37 -8.90 -7.16 -6.52
N GLN A 38 -8.54 -6.84 -7.76
CA GLN A 38 -8.46 -7.86 -8.81
C GLN A 38 -7.41 -8.91 -8.47
N ARG A 39 -6.21 -8.48 -8.05
CA ARG A 39 -5.13 -9.40 -7.68
C ARG A 39 -5.51 -10.33 -6.55
N PHE A 40 -6.23 -9.83 -5.53
CA PHE A 40 -6.73 -10.66 -4.42
C PHE A 40 -7.74 -11.71 -4.89
N ARG A 41 -8.62 -11.36 -5.84
CA ARG A 41 -9.53 -12.32 -6.47
C ARG A 41 -8.78 -13.39 -7.27
N ASP A 42 -7.78 -12.98 -8.06
CA ASP A 42 -7.01 -13.89 -8.91
C ASP A 42 -6.25 -14.96 -8.10
N ILE A 43 -5.72 -14.56 -6.94
CA ILE A 43 -5.03 -15.47 -6.00
C ILE A 43 -5.99 -16.14 -5.00
N LYS A 44 -7.31 -15.94 -5.17
CA LYS A 44 -8.37 -16.53 -4.33
C LYS A 44 -8.22 -16.24 -2.84
N ALA A 45 -7.84 -15.02 -2.49
CA ALA A 45 -7.78 -14.59 -1.09
C ALA A 45 -9.19 -14.59 -0.49
N ASP A 46 -9.37 -15.21 0.68
CA ASP A 46 -10.63 -15.19 1.43
C ASP A 46 -10.59 -14.20 2.62
N ALA A 47 -9.39 -13.80 3.03
CA ALA A 47 -9.12 -12.64 3.86
C ALA A 47 -7.89 -11.90 3.34
N VAL A 48 -7.89 -10.58 3.49
CA VAL A 48 -6.70 -9.75 3.23
C VAL A 48 -6.39 -8.96 4.49
N PHE A 49 -5.16 -9.05 4.98
CA PHE A 49 -4.66 -8.25 6.09
C PHE A 49 -3.50 -7.40 5.62
N ALA A 50 -3.49 -6.12 6.00
CA ALA A 50 -2.51 -5.16 5.51
C ALA A 50 -1.48 -4.82 6.58
N PHE A 51 -0.23 -4.69 6.17
CA PHE A 51 0.85 -4.20 7.01
C PHE A 51 1.51 -2.99 6.35
N GLN A 52 1.24 -1.81 6.91
CA GLN A 52 1.87 -0.56 6.48
C GLN A 52 3.25 -0.43 7.11
N LEU A 53 4.26 -0.12 6.29
CA LEU A 53 5.63 0.09 6.75
C LEU A 53 6.29 1.27 6.03
N ARG A 54 7.20 1.94 6.74
CA ARG A 54 8.12 2.95 6.17
C ARG A 54 9.58 2.63 6.46
N ASN A 55 9.82 1.57 7.23
CA ASN A 55 11.13 1.13 7.69
C ASN A 55 11.44 -0.24 7.09
N PRO A 56 12.72 -0.63 6.94
CA PRO A 56 13.10 -1.98 6.60
C PRO A 56 12.47 -3.02 7.53
N ILE A 57 12.19 -4.20 6.97
CA ILE A 57 11.57 -5.30 7.72
C ILE A 57 12.62 -5.91 8.67
N HIS A 58 12.23 -6.08 9.93
CA HIS A 58 13.00 -6.83 10.93
C HIS A 58 12.08 -7.83 11.64
N ASN A 59 12.65 -8.68 12.50
CA ASN A 59 11.94 -9.82 13.11
C ASN A 59 10.66 -9.45 13.86
N GLY A 60 10.57 -8.22 14.41
CA GLY A 60 9.35 -7.74 15.06
C GLY A 60 8.18 -7.60 14.08
N HIS A 61 8.43 -7.06 12.88
CA HIS A 61 7.42 -7.00 11.83
C HIS A 61 7.02 -8.39 11.36
N SER A 62 8.01 -9.28 11.15
CA SER A 62 7.77 -10.66 10.74
C SER A 62 6.90 -11.41 11.74
N LEU A 63 7.15 -11.24 13.04
CA LEU A 63 6.34 -11.83 14.11
C LEU A 63 4.88 -11.37 14.00
N LEU A 64 4.64 -10.06 13.90
CA LEU A 64 3.28 -9.53 13.78
C LEU A 64 2.56 -10.09 12.54
N MET A 65 3.22 -10.09 11.38
CA MET A 65 2.66 -10.63 10.14
C MET A 65 2.32 -12.13 10.24
N GLN A 66 3.22 -12.92 10.83
CA GLN A 66 3.03 -14.37 11.01
C GLN A 66 1.93 -14.67 12.03
N THR A 67 1.92 -13.98 13.18
CA THR A 67 0.87 -14.14 14.19
C THR A 67 -0.49 -13.76 13.65
N THR A 68 -0.62 -12.64 12.91
CA THR A 68 -1.90 -12.28 12.29
C THR A 68 -2.37 -13.33 11.27
N ARG A 69 -1.46 -13.88 10.47
CA ARG A 69 -1.81 -14.98 9.56
C ARG A 69 -2.35 -16.18 10.33
N GLN A 70 -1.70 -16.57 11.42
CA GLN A 70 -2.14 -17.70 12.24
C GLN A 70 -3.52 -17.46 12.85
N LEU A 71 -3.78 -16.28 13.39
CA LEU A 71 -5.09 -15.91 13.95
C LEU A 71 -6.22 -15.99 12.90
N LEU A 72 -5.94 -15.63 11.64
CA LEU A 72 -6.93 -15.75 10.56
C LEU A 72 -7.18 -17.22 10.19
N ILE A 73 -6.13 -18.04 10.16
CA ILE A 73 -6.28 -19.49 9.92
C ILE A 73 -7.10 -20.13 11.03
N ASP A 74 -6.79 -19.83 12.29
CA ASP A 74 -7.52 -20.32 13.46
C ASP A 74 -8.97 -19.82 13.47
N GLY A 75 -9.23 -18.64 12.88
CA GLY A 75 -10.55 -18.07 12.66
C GLY A 75 -11.33 -18.67 11.47
N GLY A 76 -10.76 -19.64 10.75
CA GLY A 76 -11.43 -20.38 9.67
C GLY A 76 -11.16 -19.87 8.24
N PHE A 77 -10.29 -18.87 8.07
CA PHE A 77 -9.85 -18.44 6.73
C PHE A 77 -8.82 -19.42 6.18
N GLN A 78 -9.06 -19.94 4.99
CA GLN A 78 -8.24 -20.94 4.30
C GLN A 78 -7.07 -20.30 3.54
N ASN A 79 -7.25 -19.08 3.03
CA ASN A 79 -6.24 -18.39 2.24
C ASN A 79 -6.12 -16.89 2.61
N PRO A 80 -5.75 -16.57 3.87
CA PRO A 80 -5.47 -15.20 4.24
C PRO A 80 -4.24 -14.68 3.50
N VAL A 81 -4.33 -13.52 2.88
CA VAL A 81 -3.23 -12.90 2.12
C VAL A 81 -2.74 -11.64 2.81
N LEU A 82 -1.41 -11.55 2.98
CA LEU A 82 -0.75 -10.35 3.45
C LEU A 82 -0.63 -9.34 2.30
N LEU A 83 -1.20 -8.14 2.49
CA LEU A 83 -0.82 -6.95 1.74
C LEU A 83 0.32 -6.24 2.48
N LEU A 84 1.55 -6.52 2.06
CA LEU A 84 2.72 -5.77 2.53
C LEU A 84 2.78 -4.43 1.76
N HIS A 85 2.48 -3.33 2.46
CA HIS A 85 2.21 -2.04 1.83
C HIS A 85 3.25 -0.99 2.24
N PRO A 86 4.46 -1.00 1.65
CA PRO A 86 5.47 0.00 1.96
C PRO A 86 5.01 1.38 1.50
N LEU A 87 5.29 2.40 2.30
CA LEU A 87 5.00 3.78 1.92
C LEU A 87 6.03 4.23 0.87
N GLY A 88 5.64 4.09 -0.40
CA GLY A 88 6.41 4.61 -1.53
C GLY A 88 6.00 6.04 -1.84
N MET A 89 6.63 7.02 -1.20
CA MET A 89 6.66 8.38 -1.77
C MET A 89 7.77 8.40 -2.82
N HIS A 90 7.56 9.05 -3.95
CA HIS A 90 8.70 9.49 -4.75
C HIS A 90 9.48 10.47 -3.88
N GLN A 91 10.68 10.08 -3.43
CA GLN A 91 11.63 11.07 -2.95
C GLN A 91 12.07 11.82 -4.20
N GLY A 92 11.42 12.96 -4.45
CA GLY A 92 11.98 13.94 -5.37
C GLY A 92 13.43 14.15 -4.96
N SER A 93 14.34 13.82 -5.87
CA SER A 93 15.73 14.22 -5.77
C SER A 93 15.73 15.74 -5.63
N VAL A 94 15.77 16.25 -4.41
CA VAL A 94 16.30 17.59 -4.15
C VAL A 94 17.79 17.46 -4.44
N ARG A 95 18.14 17.72 -5.70
CA ARG A 95 19.47 18.18 -6.08
C ARG A 95 19.39 19.69 -6.17
#